data_AF-A0A0K0EVZ0-F1
#
_entry.id   AF-A0A0K0EVZ0-F1
#
_cell.length_a   1.000
_cell.length_b   1.000
_cell.length_c   1.000
_cell.angle_alpha   90.00
_cell.angle_beta   90.00
_cell.angle_gamma   90.00
#
_symmetry.space_group_name_H-M   'P 1'
#
loop_
_entity.id
_entity.type
_entity.pdbx_description
1 polymer ?
#
loop_
_entity_poly.entity_id
_entity_poly.type
_entity_poly.pdbx_seq_one_letter_code
_entity_poly.pdbx_strand_id
1 'polypeptide(L)'
;MTNNMANYKGMDSETDGEIILIWDTQNQCGIAKHKSVVDHLTKNNIRFELIPQSVEDFLWIWRTPTKNIVLDYVIERKTLDDLKKV
;
A
#
# COMPACT_ATOMS: atom_id res chain seq x y z
N MET A 1 -2.65 2.82 -20.14
CA MET A 1 -3.40 3.03 -18.90
C MET A 1 -2.71 4.16 -18.16
N THR A 2 -3.31 5.34 -18.14
CA THR A 2 -2.72 6.55 -17.56
C THR A 2 -2.83 6.50 -16.03
N ASN A 3 -1.69 6.62 -15.34
CA ASN A 3 -1.59 6.68 -13.88
C ASN A 3 -2.26 7.97 -13.37
N ASN A 4 -3.55 7.89 -13.04
CA ASN A 4 -4.32 9.00 -12.49
C ASN A 4 -3.88 9.41 -11.06
N MET A 5 -3.06 8.61 -10.38
CA MET A 5 -2.61 8.89 -9.00
C MET A 5 -1.33 9.71 -8.90
N ALA A 6 -0.57 9.90 -9.99
CA ALA A 6 0.67 10.68 -9.94
C ALA A 6 0.44 12.19 -9.67
N ASN A 7 -0.83 12.65 -9.73
CA ASN A 7 -1.22 14.06 -9.63
C ASN A 7 -2.19 14.33 -8.48
N TYR A 8 -2.08 13.61 -7.35
CA TYR A 8 -2.86 13.97 -6.16
C TYR A 8 -2.37 15.31 -5.61
N LYS A 9 -3.11 16.38 -5.93
CA LYS A 9 -2.87 17.74 -5.43
C LYS A 9 -3.56 17.88 -4.06
N GLY A 10 -3.01 17.21 -3.05
CA GLY A 10 -3.50 17.29 -1.67
C GLY A 10 -3.17 18.63 -1.01
N MET A 11 -4.00 19.00 -0.04
CA MET A 11 -4.01 20.21 0.79
C MET A 11 -2.59 20.75 1.09
N ASP A 12 -2.33 22.01 0.75
CA ASP A 12 -1.03 22.73 0.76
C ASP A 12 -0.18 22.53 -0.51
N SER A 13 -0.54 23.26 -1.57
CA SER A 13 0.07 23.21 -2.92
C SER A 13 1.55 23.59 -3.04
N GLU A 14 2.26 23.79 -1.93
CA GLU A 14 3.67 24.19 -1.88
C GLU A 14 4.61 23.10 -1.37
N THR A 15 4.08 22.01 -0.81
CA THR A 15 4.92 20.95 -0.23
C THR A 15 5.03 19.79 -1.18
N ASP A 16 6.21 19.55 -1.74
CA ASP A 16 6.50 18.35 -2.50
C ASP A 16 6.40 17.12 -1.57
N GLY A 17 5.77 16.05 -2.07
CA GLY A 17 5.65 14.80 -1.34
C GLY A 17 5.45 13.61 -2.27
N GLU A 18 5.64 12.41 -1.74
CA GLU A 18 5.64 11.17 -2.50
C GLU A 18 4.53 10.23 -2.05
N ILE A 19 3.93 9.53 -3.02
CA ILE A 19 2.96 8.48 -2.72
C ILE A 19 3.71 7.16 -2.51
N ILE A 20 3.47 6.54 -1.36
CA ILE A 20 4.08 5.28 -0.96
C ILE A 20 2.97 4.29 -0.57
N LEU A 21 3.05 3.07 -1.09
CA LEU A 21 2.20 1.97 -0.66
C LEU A 21 2.75 1.39 0.65
N ILE A 22 1.96 1.35 1.70
CA ILE A 22 2.28 0.66 2.94
C ILE A 22 1.64 -0.72 2.91
N TRP A 23 2.40 -1.72 3.31
CA TRP A 23 1.93 -3.10 3.47
C TRP A 23 2.23 -3.59 4.89
N ASP A 24 1.19 -4.06 5.57
CA ASP A 24 1.28 -4.71 6.86
C ASP A 24 2.06 -6.04 6.83
N THR A 25 3.06 -6.14 7.70
CA THR A 25 3.91 -7.32 7.86
C THR A 25 3.34 -8.36 8.83
N GLN A 26 2.32 -8.03 9.62
CA GLN A 26 1.72 -8.97 10.57
C GLN A 26 0.87 -10.04 9.88
N ASN A 27 0.25 -9.72 8.74
CA ASN A 27 -0.56 -10.65 7.95
C ASN A 27 0.23 -11.43 6.88
N GLN A 28 1.53 -11.65 7.08
CA GLN A 28 2.35 -12.46 6.15
C GLN A 28 2.01 -13.97 6.13
N CYS A 29 1.08 -14.41 6.97
CA CYS A 29 0.65 -15.80 7.09
C CYS A 29 -0.07 -16.27 5.81
N GLY A 30 0.66 -16.89 4.87
CA GLY A 30 0.08 -17.56 3.68
C GLY A 30 0.84 -17.38 2.37
N ILE A 31 1.90 -16.56 2.32
CA ILE A 31 2.57 -16.13 1.06
C ILE A 31 3.47 -17.22 0.43
N ALA A 32 3.57 -18.41 1.03
CA ALA A 32 4.62 -19.38 0.73
C ALA A 32 4.61 -20.05 -0.67
N LYS A 33 3.65 -19.78 -1.59
CA LYS A 33 3.51 -20.60 -2.82
C LYS A 33 3.31 -19.89 -4.17
N HIS A 34 3.12 -18.57 -4.22
CA HIS A 34 2.98 -17.85 -5.49
C HIS A 34 3.90 -16.62 -5.50
N LYS A 35 4.37 -16.21 -6.69
CA LYS A 35 5.17 -14.98 -6.91
C LYS A 35 4.68 -13.91 -5.95
N SER A 36 5.53 -13.53 -5.00
CA SER A 36 5.11 -12.70 -3.89
C SER A 36 4.57 -11.38 -4.45
N VAL A 37 3.55 -10.79 -3.81
CA VAL A 37 3.12 -9.42 -4.17
C VAL A 37 4.33 -8.48 -4.13
N VAL A 38 5.32 -8.75 -3.27
CA VAL A 38 6.62 -8.07 -3.23
C VAL A 38 7.34 -8.15 -4.58
N ASP A 39 7.42 -9.34 -5.16
CA ASP A 39 8.10 -9.55 -6.46
C ASP A 39 7.39 -8.77 -7.57
N HIS A 40 6.05 -8.74 -7.53
CA HIS A 40 5.27 -7.97 -8.50
C HIS A 40 5.48 -6.47 -8.34
N LEU A 41 5.40 -5.94 -7.12
CA LEU A 41 5.62 -4.51 -6.85
C LEU A 41 7.05 -4.09 -7.21
N THR A 42 8.03 -4.90 -6.83
CA THR A 42 9.45 -4.69 -7.15
C THR A 42 9.69 -4.69 -8.65
N LYS A 43 9.14 -5.69 -9.38
CA LYS A 43 9.27 -5.78 -10.85
C LYS A 43 8.67 -4.57 -11.57
N ASN A 44 7.60 -4.00 -11.05
CA ASN A 44 6.92 -2.84 -11.64
C ASN A 44 7.46 -1.49 -11.12
N ASN A 45 8.56 -1.50 -10.35
CA ASN A 45 9.16 -0.30 -9.76
C ASN A 45 8.15 0.55 -8.96
N ILE A 46 7.24 -0.14 -8.26
CA ILE A 46 6.29 0.51 -7.34
C ILE A 46 7.01 0.74 -6.02
N ARG A 47 6.94 1.98 -5.50
CA ARG A 47 7.48 2.30 -4.18
C ARG A 47 6.54 1.80 -3.09
N PHE A 48 7.07 0.97 -2.20
CA PHE A 48 6.32 0.45 -1.06
C PHE A 48 7.22 0.30 0.17
N GLU A 49 6.59 0.28 1.34
CA GLU A 49 7.23 0.03 2.63
C GLU A 49 6.48 -1.05 3.40
N LEU A 50 7.25 -1.87 4.10
CA LEU A 50 6.77 -2.93 4.96
C LEU A 50 6.74 -2.39 6.40
N ILE A 51 5.54 -2.10 6.92
CA ILE A 51 5.38 -1.51 8.25
C ILE A 51 4.33 -2.34 9.00
N PRO A 52 4.60 -2.82 10.23
CA PRO A 52 3.56 -3.45 11.04
C PRO A 52 2.43 -2.45 11.32
N GLN A 53 1.21 -2.81 10.96
CA GLN A 53 0.02 -1.99 11.20
C GLN A 53 -1.06 -2.80 11.91
N SER A 54 -1.96 -2.11 12.61
CA SER A 54 -3.12 -2.74 13.26
C SER A 54 -4.39 -2.67 12.41
N VAL A 55 -4.30 -2.17 11.17
CA VAL A 55 -5.43 -1.87 10.29
C VAL A 55 -5.08 -2.29 8.87
N GLU A 56 -5.73 -3.36 8.41
CA GLU A 56 -5.77 -3.85 7.01
C GLU A 56 -4.41 -4.21 6.36
N ASP A 57 -4.45 -4.83 5.17
CA ASP A 57 -3.25 -5.39 4.53
C ASP A 57 -2.44 -4.34 3.74
N PHE A 58 -3.10 -3.38 3.09
CA PHE A 58 -2.44 -2.33 2.33
C PHE A 58 -3.13 -0.97 2.46
N LEU A 59 -2.35 0.10 2.47
CA LEU A 59 -2.85 1.47 2.34
C LEU A 59 -1.87 2.35 1.59
N TRP A 60 -2.34 3.47 1.05
CA TRP A 60 -1.43 4.49 0.51
C TRP A 60 -1.25 5.63 1.50
N ILE A 61 -0.02 6.13 1.56
CA ILE A 61 0.27 7.41 2.20
C ILE A 61 0.81 8.40 1.18
N TRP A 62 0.56 9.68 1.45
CA TRP A 62 1.37 10.76 0.94
C TRP A 62 2.37 11.18 2.04
N ARG A 63 3.66 11.14 1.71
CA ARG A 63 4.77 11.47 2.61
C ARG A 63 5.43 12.77 2.17
N THR A 64 5.53 13.71 3.10
CA THR A 64 6.36 14.91 2.98
C THR A 64 7.52 14.83 3.99
N PRO A 65 8.47 15.79 3.97
CA PRO A 65 9.53 15.83 4.98
C PRO A 65 9.02 15.96 6.43
N THR A 66 7.79 16.44 6.63
CA THR A 66 7.26 16.76 7.97
C THR A 66 6.05 15.93 8.37
N LYS A 67 5.37 15.27 7.42
CA LYS A 67 4.09 14.59 7.68
C LYS A 67 3.93 13.33 6.83
N ASN A 68 3.16 12.38 7.37
CA ASN A 68 2.60 11.25 6.64
C ASN A 68 1.08 11.34 6.72
N ILE A 69 0.39 11.35 5.58
CA ILE A 69 -1.06 11.42 5.50
C ILE A 69 -1.56 10.15 4.82
N VAL A 70 -2.44 9.40 5.49
CA VAL A 70 -3.14 8.26 4.88
C VAL A 70 -4.11 8.77 3.82
N LEU A 71 -4.09 8.15 2.64
CA LEU A 71 -5.00 8.46 1.55
C LEU A 71 -6.31 7.68 1.71
N ASP A 72 -7.37 8.09 1.00
CA ASP A 72 -8.73 7.55 1.13
C ASP A 72 -8.91 6.08 0.68
N TYR A 73 -7.82 5.40 0.31
CA TYR A 73 -7.84 4.03 -0.18
C TYR A 73 -7.08 3.10 0.77
N VAL A 74 -7.83 2.16 1.34
CA VAL A 74 -7.33 1.04 2.15
C VAL A 74 -7.81 -0.25 1.50
N ILE A 75 -6.98 -1.30 1.55
CA ILE A 75 -7.25 -2.60 0.94
C ILE A 75 -7.03 -3.71 1.97
N GLU A 76 -8.11 -4.42 2.27
CA GLU A 76 -8.07 -5.75 2.91
C GLU A 76 -7.99 -6.84 1.84
N ARG A 77 -6.97 -7.70 1.90
CA ARG A 77 -6.75 -8.80 0.97
C ARG A 77 -7.14 -10.13 1.61
N LYS A 78 -8.21 -10.74 1.10
CA LYS A 78 -8.59 -12.12 1.44
C LYS A 78 -8.38 -13.06 0.27
N THR A 79 -7.93 -14.28 0.55
CA THR A 79 -8.06 -15.39 -0.40
C THR A 79 -9.48 -15.97 -0.36
N LEU A 80 -9.87 -16.71 -1.39
CA LEU A 80 -11.17 -17.41 -1.38
C LEU A 80 -11.28 -18.40 -0.22
N ASP A 81 -10.17 -18.97 0.24
CA ASP A 81 -10.17 -19.91 1.37
C ASP A 81 -10.30 -19.20 2.71
N ASP A 82 -9.85 -17.94 2.82
CA ASP A 82 -10.10 -17.11 4.01
C ASP A 82 -11.59 -16.76 4.12
N LEU A 83 -12.27 -16.53 2.99
CA LEU A 83 -13.70 -16.21 2.96
C LEU A 83 -14.59 -17.41 3.33
N LYS A 84 -14.14 -18.64 3.11
CA LYS A 84 -14.89 -19.86 3.49
C LYS A 84 -14.89 -20.13 4.99
N LYS A 85 -14.08 -19.42 5.77
CA LYS A 85 -13.97 -19.57 7.23
C LYS A 85 -14.80 -18.55 8.00
N VAL A 86 -15.61 -17.74 7.29
CA VAL A 86 -16.55 -16.77 7.85
C VAL A 86 -17.87 -17.45 8.17
#